data_AF-A0A817PS47-F1
#
_entry.id   AF-A0A817PS47-F1
#
_cell.length_a   1.000
_cell.length_b   1.000
_cell.length_c   1.000
_cell.angle_alpha   90.00
_cell.angle_beta   90.00
_cell.angle_gamma   90.00
#
_symmetry.space_group_name_H-M   'P 1'
#
loop_
_entity.id
_entity.type
_entity.pdbx_description
1 polymer ?
#
loop_
_entity_poly.entity_id
_entity_poly.type
_entity_poly.pdbx_seq_one_letter_code
_entity_poly.pdbx_strand_id
1 'polypeptide(L)'
;MASWIRKNDTIPYETAELIISAIIPIILIIIGTIGNLISIFILFNKENYQISTNIYLIFLCLMDTISLYQWNLKHAVHTITAGRREIWGRSVFLCQLGQFFAFYTLHTSAMFLTFVELDRACLLRSTWYKRKIAQPRIALIICTIILVVLFALNGFLFGLGFEYSIYNNST
;
A
#
# COMPACT_ATOMS: atom_id res chain seq x y z
N MET A 1 23.38 28.68 42.75
CA MET A 1 22.30 28.79 41.74
C MET A 1 22.83 28.19 40.45
N ALA A 2 22.51 26.93 40.16
CA ALA A 2 22.92 26.29 38.91
C ALA A 2 21.90 26.64 37.82
N SER A 3 22.32 27.48 36.88
CA SER A 3 21.58 27.80 35.67
C SER A 3 21.70 26.62 34.70
N TRP A 4 20.64 25.83 34.57
CA TRP A 4 20.54 24.77 33.56
C TRP A 4 20.35 25.39 32.17
N ILE A 5 21.46 25.71 31.50
CA ILE A 5 21.45 26.04 30.08
C ILE A 5 21.12 24.74 29.32
N ARG A 6 19.91 24.66 28.78
CA ARG A 6 19.49 23.59 27.87
C ARG A 6 20.36 23.69 26.62
N LYS A 7 21.33 22.79 26.49
CA LYS A 7 22.12 22.63 25.27
C LYS A 7 21.18 22.10 24.19
N ASN A 8 20.83 22.95 23.23
CA ASN A 8 20.10 22.53 22.04
C ASN A 8 21.07 21.73 21.17
N ASP A 9 21.15 20.41 21.39
CA ASP A 9 21.87 19.50 20.51
C ASP A 9 21.04 19.36 19.22
N THR A 10 21.22 20.31 18.28
CA THR A 10 20.42 20.42 17.06
C THR A 10 20.77 19.43 15.95
N ILE A 11 21.82 18.64 16.16
CA ILE A 11 22.58 17.94 15.11
C ILE A 11 22.19 16.45 14.93
N PRO A 12 21.84 15.66 15.97
CA PRO A 12 21.50 14.25 15.78
C PRO A 12 20.07 14.00 15.30
N TYR A 13 19.12 14.90 15.56
CA TYR A 13 17.75 14.72 15.09
C TYR A 13 17.59 15.02 13.59
N GLU A 14 18.33 16.01 13.08
CA GLU A 14 18.24 16.45 11.68
C GLU A 14 18.80 15.37 10.73
N THR A 15 19.84 14.68 11.19
CA THR A 15 20.44 13.53 10.48
C THR A 15 19.56 12.29 10.52
N ALA A 16 18.96 11.96 11.67
CA ALA A 16 18.03 10.84 11.79
C ALA A 16 16.77 11.06 10.94
N GLU A 17 16.23 12.29 10.93
CA GLU A 17 15.08 12.65 10.12
C GLU A 17 15.41 12.54 8.63
N LEU A 18 16.57 13.02 8.17
CA LEU A 18 17.00 12.85 6.78
C LEU A 18 17.13 11.37 6.36
N ILE A 19 17.71 10.53 7.23
CA ILE A 19 17.90 9.11 6.93
C ILE A 19 16.54 8.41 6.80
N ILE A 20 15.65 8.63 7.77
CA ILE A 20 14.32 8.00 7.79
C ILE A 20 13.43 8.57 6.68
N SER A 21 13.54 9.87 6.39
CA SER A 21 12.63 10.60 5.52
C SER A 21 13.02 10.60 4.05
N ALA A 22 14.29 10.41 3.72
CA ALA A 22 14.78 10.46 2.36
C ALA A 22 15.44 9.15 1.93
N ILE A 23 16.39 8.63 2.71
CA ILE A 23 17.27 7.56 2.25
C ILE A 23 16.53 6.21 2.22
N ILE A 24 15.89 5.84 3.33
CA ILE A 24 15.11 4.59 3.45
C ILE A 24 14.01 4.49 2.37
N PRO A 25 13.14 5.51 2.18
CA PRO A 25 12.06 5.41 1.20
C PRO A 25 12.57 5.26 -0.24
N ILE A 26 13.66 5.94 -0.62
CA ILE A 26 14.26 5.81 -1.96
C ILE A 26 14.80 4.39 -2.19
N ILE A 27 15.53 3.83 -1.22
CA ILE A 27 16.05 2.47 -1.31
C ILE A 27 14.91 1.45 -1.40
N LEU A 28 13.86 1.62 -0.59
CA LEU A 28 12.67 0.77 -0.63
C LEU A 28 11.95 0.86 -1.99
N ILE A 29 11.84 2.05 -2.59
CA ILE A 29 11.31 2.19 -3.96
C ILE A 29 12.15 1.34 -4.92
N ILE A 30 13.47 1.53 -4.93
CA ILE A 30 14.33 0.86 -5.92
C ILE A 30 14.25 -0.65 -5.77
N ILE A 31 14.42 -1.17 -4.56
CA ILE A 31 14.41 -2.61 -4.30
C ILE A 31 13.00 -3.18 -4.54
N GLY A 32 11.96 -2.53 -4.03
CA GLY A 32 10.59 -2.99 -4.16
C GLY A 32 10.07 -2.97 -5.59
N THR A 33 10.43 -1.95 -6.38
CA THR A 33 10.06 -1.89 -7.81
C THR A 33 10.75 -2.96 -8.62
N ILE A 34 12.07 -3.14 -8.45
CA ILE A 34 12.82 -4.18 -9.14
C ILE A 34 12.28 -5.57 -8.76
N GLY A 35 12.08 -5.83 -7.47
CA GLY A 35 11.55 -7.10 -6.97
C GLY A 35 10.16 -7.41 -7.55
N ASN A 36 9.22 -6.47 -7.43
CA ASN A 36 7.86 -6.68 -7.92
C ASN A 36 7.78 -6.78 -9.45
N LEU A 37 8.60 -6.02 -10.21
CA LEU A 37 8.64 -6.12 -11.67
C LEU A 37 9.19 -7.47 -12.13
N ILE A 38 10.25 -7.97 -11.49
CA ILE A 38 10.80 -9.30 -11.77
C ILE A 38 9.75 -10.37 -11.46
N SER A 39 9.06 -10.27 -10.31
CA SER A 39 7.98 -11.19 -9.95
C SER A 39 6.86 -11.20 -10.97
N ILE A 40 6.37 -10.03 -11.40
CA ILE A 40 5.35 -9.94 -12.45
C ILE A 40 5.86 -10.59 -13.74
N PHE A 41 7.09 -10.30 -14.16
CA PHE A 41 7.67 -10.85 -15.38
C PHE A 41 7.74 -12.38 -15.35
N ILE A 42 8.20 -12.97 -14.24
CA ILE A 42 8.28 -14.43 -14.06
C ILE A 42 6.89 -15.08 -14.02
N LEU A 43 5.94 -14.44 -13.34
CA LEU A 43 4.57 -14.96 -13.17
C LEU A 43 3.74 -14.83 -14.45
N PHE A 44 4.06 -13.86 -15.33
CA PHE A 44 3.41 -13.70 -16.64
C PHE A 44 3.79 -14.79 -17.65
N ASN A 45 4.78 -15.64 -17.34
CA ASN A 45 5.15 -16.72 -18.23
C ASN A 45 3.99 -17.71 -18.44
N LYS A 46 3.81 -18.20 -19.67
CA LYS A 46 2.59 -18.87 -20.14
C LYS A 46 2.23 -20.15 -19.37
N GLU A 47 3.23 -20.85 -18.81
CA GLU A 47 3.01 -22.00 -17.92
C GLU A 47 2.58 -21.57 -16.51
N ASN A 48 3.12 -20.47 -16.00
CA ASN A 48 2.87 -19.99 -14.64
C ASN A 48 1.48 -19.36 -14.50
N TYR A 49 0.96 -18.69 -15.53
CA TYR A 49 -0.37 -18.07 -15.51
C TYR A 49 -1.53 -19.08 -15.37
N GLN A 50 -1.28 -20.36 -15.64
CA GLN A 50 -2.30 -21.41 -15.49
C GLN A 50 -2.58 -21.76 -14.02
N ILE A 51 -1.69 -21.36 -13.10
CA ILE A 51 -1.82 -21.60 -11.67
C ILE A 51 -2.57 -20.42 -11.06
N SER A 52 -3.71 -20.69 -10.43
CA SER A 52 -4.53 -19.71 -9.71
C SER A 52 -3.73 -18.89 -8.69
N THR A 53 -2.86 -19.55 -7.92
CA THR A 53 -1.94 -18.90 -6.96
C THR A 53 -1.08 -17.80 -7.60
N ASN A 54 -0.62 -18.00 -8.84
CA ASN A 54 0.24 -17.04 -9.52
C ASN A 54 -0.52 -15.78 -9.95
N ILE A 55 -1.81 -15.90 -10.22
CA ILE A 55 -2.67 -14.74 -10.51
C ILE A 55 -2.82 -13.87 -9.26
N TYR A 56 -3.07 -14.46 -8.09
CA TYR A 56 -3.11 -13.71 -6.83
C TYR A 56 -1.78 -12.99 -6.56
N LEU A 57 -0.65 -13.64 -6.83
CA LEU A 57 0.67 -13.03 -6.69
C LEU A 57 0.91 -11.87 -7.66
N ILE A 58 0.40 -11.92 -8.90
CA ILE A 58 0.49 -10.78 -9.83
C ILE A 58 -0.30 -9.59 -9.31
N PHE A 59 -1.53 -9.80 -8.85
CA PHE A 59 -2.34 -8.73 -8.26
C PHE A 59 -1.70 -8.15 -7.00
N LEU A 60 -1.10 -9.00 -6.17
CA LEU A 60 -0.34 -8.58 -5.00
C LEU A 60 0.85 -7.68 -5.40
N CYS A 61 1.69 -8.10 -6.35
CA CYS A 61 2.82 -7.28 -6.81
C CYS A 61 2.38 -5.94 -7.42
N LEU A 62 1.24 -5.91 -8.12
CA LEU A 62 0.65 -4.67 -8.62
C LEU A 62 0.20 -3.75 -7.47
N MET A 63 -0.51 -4.27 -6.47
CA MET A 63 -0.95 -3.46 -5.33
C MET A 63 0.24 -2.99 -4.48
N ASP A 64 1.26 -3.83 -4.30
CA ASP A 64 2.48 -3.47 -3.58
C ASP A 64 3.27 -2.38 -4.31
N THR A 65 3.41 -2.43 -5.64
CA THR A 65 4.05 -1.34 -6.38
C THR A 65 3.28 -0.03 -6.22
N ILE A 66 1.96 -0.04 -6.35
CA ILE A 66 1.13 1.16 -6.16
C ILE A 66 1.28 1.71 -4.74
N SER A 67 1.21 0.84 -3.72
CA SER A 67 1.38 1.21 -2.31
C SER A 67 2.76 1.82 -2.04
N LEU A 68 3.81 1.20 -2.59
CA LEU A 68 5.20 1.64 -2.50
C LEU A 68 5.36 3.04 -3.10
N TYR A 69 4.82 3.29 -4.30
CA TYR A 69 4.88 4.62 -4.90
C TYR A 69 4.08 5.64 -4.09
N GLN A 70 2.87 5.30 -3.63
CA GLN A 70 2.02 6.22 -2.88
C GLN A 70 2.66 6.67 -1.55
N TRP A 71 3.18 5.72 -0.77
CA TRP A 71 3.79 6.02 0.54
C TRP A 71 5.07 6.84 0.38
N ASN A 72 5.94 6.42 -0.53
CA ASN A 72 7.25 7.05 -0.70
C ASN A 72 7.15 8.40 -1.45
N LEU A 73 6.20 8.58 -2.37
CA LEU A 73 5.96 9.87 -3.02
C LEU A 73 5.45 10.90 -2.00
N LYS A 74 4.57 10.51 -1.08
CA LYS A 74 4.13 11.39 0.03
C LYS A 74 5.32 11.84 0.88
N HIS A 75 6.23 10.92 1.21
CA HIS A 75 7.42 11.21 1.98
C HIS A 75 8.43 12.08 1.22
N ALA A 76 8.70 11.77 -0.05
CA ALA A 76 9.61 12.53 -0.89
C ALA A 76 9.13 13.96 -1.11
N VAL A 77 7.82 14.16 -1.34
CA VAL A 77 7.23 15.50 -1.49
C VAL A 77 7.35 16.31 -0.19
N HIS A 78 7.17 15.68 0.97
CA HIS A 78 7.35 16.34 2.26
C HIS A 78 8.79 16.82 2.47
N THR A 79 9.77 15.97 2.18
CA THR A 79 11.20 16.28 2.38
C THR A 79 11.73 17.32 1.39
N ILE A 80 11.37 17.23 0.10
CA ILE A 80 11.86 18.14 -0.95
C ILE A 80 11.28 19.55 -0.78
N THR A 81 10.11 19.66 -0.15
CA THR A 81 9.38 20.92 -0.09
C THR A 81 9.59 21.69 1.23
N ALA A 82 10.42 21.18 2.14
CA ALA A 82 10.76 21.82 3.42
C ALA A 82 9.52 22.35 4.18
N GLY A 83 8.40 21.62 4.13
CA GLY A 83 7.11 22.00 4.75
C GLY A 83 6.39 23.22 4.16
N ARG A 84 6.88 23.88 3.08
CA ARG A 84 6.34 25.19 2.62
C ARG A 84 5.38 25.17 1.45
N ARG A 85 5.26 24.06 0.73
CA ARG A 85 4.37 23.88 -0.42
C ARG A 85 3.84 22.46 -0.43
N GLU A 86 3.00 22.15 0.54
CA GLU A 86 2.17 20.96 0.47
C GLU A 86 1.33 21.05 -0.81
N ILE A 87 1.73 20.35 -1.87
CA ILE A 87 0.91 20.16 -3.06
C ILE A 87 -0.44 19.54 -2.63
N TRP A 88 -0.41 18.77 -1.54
CA TRP A 88 -1.52 18.21 -0.78
C TRP A 88 -2.37 19.24 -0.01
N GLY A 89 -1.80 20.38 0.37
CA GLY A 89 -2.51 21.49 1.02
C GLY A 89 -3.26 22.40 0.03
N ARG A 90 -3.04 22.23 -1.28
CA ARG A 90 -3.75 23.00 -2.32
C ARG A 90 -5.19 22.51 -2.54
N SER A 91 -5.50 21.28 -2.15
CA SER A 91 -6.86 20.73 -2.19
C SER A 91 -7.05 19.66 -1.11
N VAL A 92 -7.94 19.95 -0.16
CA VAL A 92 -8.36 19.02 0.91
C VAL A 92 -8.79 17.66 0.34
N PHE A 93 -9.43 17.69 -0.84
CA PHE A 93 -9.84 16.51 -1.57
C PHE A 93 -8.66 15.60 -1.96
N LEU A 94 -7.55 16.15 -2.44
CA LEU A 94 -6.37 15.36 -2.82
C LEU A 94 -5.69 14.73 -1.60
N CYS A 95 -5.59 15.45 -0.49
CA CYS A 95 -5.03 14.93 0.77
C CYS A 95 -5.83 13.74 1.31
N GLN A 96 -7.15 13.91 1.38
CA GLN A 96 -8.06 12.87 1.84
C GLN A 96 -8.07 11.66 0.90
N LEU A 97 -8.12 11.90 -0.41
CA LEU A 97 -8.07 10.83 -1.42
C LEU A 97 -6.73 10.09 -1.37
N GLY A 98 -5.61 10.80 -1.18
CA GLY A 98 -4.30 10.18 -1.00
C GLY A 98 -4.19 9.30 0.24
N GLN A 99 -4.79 9.72 1.36
CA GLN A 99 -4.89 8.90 2.58
C GLN A 99 -5.77 7.67 2.34
N PHE A 100 -6.93 7.84 1.70
CA PHE A 100 -7.81 6.74 1.34
C PHE A 100 -7.10 5.68 0.51
N PHE A 101 -6.42 6.10 -0.57
CA PHE A 101 -5.68 5.16 -1.42
C PHE A 101 -4.57 4.45 -0.67
N ALA A 102 -3.85 5.12 0.23
CA ALA A 102 -2.81 4.49 1.04
C ALA A 102 -3.35 3.38 1.95
N PHE A 103 -4.48 3.62 2.63
CA PHE A 103 -5.13 2.59 3.45
C PHE A 103 -5.69 1.47 2.59
N TYR A 104 -6.38 1.81 1.49
CA TYR A 104 -6.95 0.85 0.56
C TYR A 104 -5.89 -0.11 0.01
N THR A 105 -4.77 0.41 -0.52
CA THR A 105 -3.71 -0.42 -1.09
C THR A 105 -3.08 -1.32 -0.03
N LEU A 106 -2.82 -0.80 1.17
CA LEU A 106 -2.28 -1.58 2.29
C LEU A 106 -3.21 -2.75 2.66
N HIS A 107 -4.51 -2.49 2.83
CA HIS A 107 -5.50 -3.51 3.16
C HIS A 107 -5.65 -4.54 2.04
N THR A 108 -5.64 -4.11 0.77
CA THR A 108 -5.71 -5.03 -0.36
C THR A 108 -4.49 -5.94 -0.42
N SER A 109 -3.27 -5.43 -0.25
CA SER A 109 -2.05 -6.25 -0.24
C SER A 109 -2.07 -7.29 0.89
N ALA A 110 -2.44 -6.88 2.11
CA ALA A 110 -2.55 -7.80 3.24
C ALA A 110 -3.58 -8.92 2.97
N MET A 111 -4.74 -8.57 2.42
CA MET A 111 -5.74 -9.56 2.03
C MET A 111 -5.21 -10.51 0.96
N PHE A 112 -4.58 -10.01 -0.10
CA PHE A 112 -4.01 -10.87 -1.14
C PHE A 112 -2.97 -11.85 -0.59
N LEU A 113 -2.11 -11.43 0.33
CA LEU A 113 -1.18 -12.32 1.02
C LEU A 113 -1.91 -13.46 1.74
N THR A 114 -2.94 -13.14 2.53
CA THR A 114 -3.73 -14.17 3.24
C THR A 114 -4.42 -15.13 2.27
N PHE A 115 -4.94 -14.64 1.15
CA PHE A 115 -5.58 -15.48 0.13
C PHE A 115 -4.58 -16.39 -0.58
N VAL A 116 -3.36 -15.93 -0.85
CA VAL A 116 -2.29 -16.76 -1.42
C VAL A 116 -1.94 -17.92 -0.47
N GLU A 117 -1.80 -17.63 0.83
CA GLU A 117 -1.51 -18.65 1.84
C GLU A 117 -2.66 -19.65 1.98
N LEU A 118 -3.89 -19.15 2.01
CA LEU A 118 -5.09 -19.97 2.08
C LEU A 118 -5.25 -20.85 0.84
N ASP A 119 -5.04 -20.30 -0.36
CA ASP A 119 -5.08 -21.04 -1.61
C ASP A 119 -4.06 -22.19 -1.62
N ARG A 120 -2.82 -21.94 -1.18
CA ARG A 120 -1.80 -22.99 -1.03
C ARG A 120 -2.20 -24.04 0.01
N ALA A 121 -2.73 -23.64 1.16
CA ALA A 121 -3.19 -24.57 2.18
C ALA A 121 -4.35 -25.46 1.68
N CYS A 122 -5.30 -24.87 0.95
CA CYS A 122 -6.43 -25.58 0.35
C CYS A 122 -5.98 -26.54 -0.77
N LEU A 123 -5.02 -26.14 -1.60
CA LEU A 123 -4.42 -26.98 -2.64
C LEU A 123 -3.71 -28.20 -2.06
N LEU A 124 -3.03 -28.06 -0.92
CA LEU A 124 -2.35 -29.16 -0.23
C LEU A 124 -3.34 -30.13 0.42
N ARG A 125 -4.46 -29.61 0.95
CA ARG A 125 -5.42 -30.43 1.72
C ARG A 125 -6.50 -31.08 0.87
N SER A 126 -6.90 -30.48 -0.26
CA SER A 126 -8.11 -30.90 -0.99
C SER A 126 -7.90 -31.01 -2.49
N THR A 127 -7.98 -32.24 -3.01
CA THR A 127 -8.01 -32.55 -4.44
C THR A 127 -9.27 -32.03 -5.13
N TRP A 128 -10.37 -31.87 -4.39
CA TRP A 128 -11.60 -31.26 -4.90
C TRP A 128 -11.41 -29.78 -5.19
N TYR A 129 -10.74 -29.06 -4.30
CA TYR A 129 -10.40 -27.64 -4.47
C TYR A 129 -9.55 -27.43 -5.74
N LYS A 130 -8.54 -28.29 -5.96
CA LYS A 130 -7.71 -28.29 -7.17
C LYS A 130 -8.52 -28.45 -8.47
N ARG A 131 -9.60 -29.24 -8.43
CA ARG A 131 -10.40 -29.57 -9.63
C ARG A 131 -11.47 -28.52 -9.94
N LYS A 132 -12.05 -27.89 -8.92
CA LYS A 132 -13.19 -26.97 -9.05
C LYS A 132 -12.83 -25.48 -8.89
N ILE A 133 -11.94 -25.14 -7.96
CA ILE A 133 -11.71 -23.75 -7.54
C ILE A 133 -10.37 -23.21 -8.05
N ALA A 134 -9.34 -24.04 -8.17
CA ALA A 134 -8.00 -23.64 -8.60
C ALA A 134 -7.88 -23.22 -10.08
N GLN A 135 -8.99 -22.88 -10.75
CA GLN A 135 -9.00 -22.40 -12.12
C GLN A 135 -8.62 -20.92 -12.19
N PRO A 136 -7.82 -20.50 -13.20
CA PRO A 136 -7.35 -19.11 -13.31
C PRO A 136 -8.49 -18.10 -13.49
N ARG A 137 -9.59 -18.50 -14.14
CA ARG A 137 -10.77 -17.65 -14.32
C ARG A 137 -11.49 -17.36 -12.99
N ILE A 138 -11.59 -18.36 -12.13
CA ILE A 138 -12.22 -18.21 -10.80
C ILE A 138 -11.34 -17.34 -9.92
N ALA A 139 -10.02 -17.54 -9.97
CA ALA A 139 -9.07 -16.69 -9.24
C ALA A 139 -9.21 -15.21 -9.62
N LEU A 140 -9.32 -14.88 -10.92
CA LEU A 140 -9.58 -13.51 -11.38
C LEU A 140 -10.88 -12.92 -10.84
N ILE A 141 -11.96 -13.71 -10.85
CA ILE A 141 -13.26 -13.27 -10.31
C ILE A 141 -13.11 -12.99 -8.81
N ILE A 142 -12.47 -13.87 -8.06
CA ILE A 142 -12.23 -13.70 -6.62
C ILE A 142 -11.39 -12.44 -6.36
N CYS A 143 -10.29 -12.23 -7.10
CA CYS A 143 -9.49 -11.00 -6.99
C CYS A 143 -10.32 -9.75 -7.23
N THR A 144 -11.16 -9.77 -8.27
CA THR A 144 -12.00 -8.63 -8.64
C THR A 144 -13.05 -8.34 -7.57
N ILE A 145 -13.68 -9.39 -7.02
CA ILE A 145 -14.64 -9.26 -5.91
C ILE A 145 -13.95 -8.67 -4.68
N ILE A 146 -12.77 -9.16 -4.30
CA ILE A 146 -12.01 -8.66 -3.15
C ILE A 146 -11.70 -7.17 -3.33
N LEU A 147 -11.23 -6.76 -4.52
CA LEU A 147 -10.96 -5.35 -4.82
C LEU A 147 -12.21 -4.50 -4.67
N VAL A 148 -13.34 -4.91 -5.25
CA VAL A 148 -14.59 -4.15 -5.19
C VAL A 148 -15.13 -4.07 -3.75
N VAL A 149 -15.11 -5.17 -3.01
CA VAL A 149 -15.59 -5.21 -1.62
C VAL A 149 -14.73 -4.33 -0.72
N LEU A 150 -13.39 -4.42 -0.85
CA LEU A 150 -12.49 -3.57 -0.07
C LEU A 150 -12.61 -2.11 -0.48
N PHE A 151 -12.84 -1.81 -1.77
CA PHE A 151 -13.04 -0.45 -2.23
C PHE A 151 -14.33 0.14 -1.64
N ALA A 152 -15.41 -0.63 -1.62
CA ALA A 152 -16.67 -0.23 -1.01
C ALA A 152 -16.55 -0.04 0.51
N LEU A 153 -15.91 -0.96 1.22
CA LEU A 153 -15.72 -0.88 2.68
C LEU A 153 -14.85 0.31 3.08
N ASN A 154 -13.69 0.48 2.45
CA ASN A 154 -12.83 1.63 2.71
C ASN A 154 -13.54 2.92 2.28
N GLY A 155 -14.28 2.90 1.17
CA GLY A 155 -14.96 4.07 0.62
C GLY A 155 -16.11 4.52 1.53
N PHE A 156 -16.84 3.58 2.11
CA PHE A 156 -17.84 3.83 3.14
C PHE A 156 -17.22 4.44 4.40
N LEU A 157 -16.10 3.87 4.87
CA LEU A 157 -15.36 4.42 6.02
C LEU A 157 -14.86 5.85 5.75
N PHE A 158 -14.42 6.10 4.52
CA PHE A 158 -13.97 7.41 4.06
C PHE A 158 -15.11 8.43 3.97
N GLY A 159 -16.29 8.02 3.48
CA GLY A 159 -17.49 8.84 3.47
C GLY A 159 -17.93 9.29 4.87
N LEU A 160 -17.87 8.39 5.86
CA LEU A 160 -18.14 8.72 7.26
C LEU A 160 -17.13 9.73 7.83
N GLY A 161 -15.86 9.64 7.43
CA GLY A 161 -14.82 10.59 7.84
C GLY A 161 -15.03 12.01 7.31
N PHE A 162 -15.58 12.14 6.10
CA PHE A 162 -15.91 13.45 5.51
C PHE A 162 -17.00 14.18 6.28
N GLU A 163 -18.05 13.47 6.68
CA GLU A 163 -19.19 14.05 7.38
C GLU A 163 -18.77 14.65 8.73
N TYR A 164 -17.84 13.99 9.44
CA TYR A 164 -17.29 14.48 10.70
C TYR A 164 -16.43 15.74 10.52
N SER A 165 -15.65 15.82 9.45
CA SER A 165 -14.78 16.97 9.19
C SER A 165 -15.57 18.23 8.81
N ILE A 166 -16.73 18.07 8.17
CA ILE A 166 -17.61 19.21 7.84
C ILE A 166 -18.30 19.73 9.12
N TYR A 167 -18.70 18.83 10.03
CA TYR A 167 -19.35 19.21 11.28
C TYR A 167 -18.42 20.06 12.18
N ASN A 168 -17.16 19.65 12.33
CA ASN A 168 -16.17 20.37 13.15
C ASN A 168 -15.73 21.73 12.58
N ASN A 169 -15.84 21.95 11.27
CA ASN A 169 -15.46 23.23 10.65
C ASN A 169 -16.62 24.25 10.65
N SER A 170 -17.80 23.83 11.14
CA SER A 170 -19.02 24.63 11.20
C SER A 170 -19.35 25.13 12.62
N THR A 171 -18.55 24.74 13.61
CA THR A 171 -18.59 25.19 15.02
C THR A 171 -17.38 26.04 15.33
#